data_AF-A0A0P7UJ80-F1
#
_entry.id   AF-A0A0P7UJ80-F1
#
_cell.length_a   1.000
_cell.length_b   1.000
_cell.length_c   1.000
_cell.angle_alpha   90.00
_cell.angle_beta   90.00
_cell.angle_gamma   90.00
#
_symmetry.space_group_name_H-M   'P 1'
#
loop_
_entity.id
_entity.type
_entity.pdbx_description
1 polymer ?
#
loop_
_entity_poly.entity_id
_entity_poly.type
_entity_poly.pdbx_seq_one_letter_code
_entity_poly.pdbx_strand_id
1 'polypeptide(L)'
;MACTVEFYPKSQRGSGAVSRGSDASHSGGFGVTLEELRVLMELRGAEALQKIQDSYNSTEGLCQRLKTSPTEGLSDSLAGLEKRGQVFGQNFIPPKKPKTFLQLVWEALQDVTLIILEMAAIISLALSFYQPPGEESEVCGKGTGGAEDEGEAEAGWIEGAAILLSVICVVLVTAFNDWSKEKQFRGLQSRIEQEQRFAVVRNSNVIQIPVADMVVGDVAQVKYGDLLPADGILIQGNDLKIDESSLTGESDHVRKSVDKDPMLLSDLKPLISAAVQLLDRQHSAAA
;
A
#
# COMPACT_ATOMS: atom_id res chain seq x y z
N MET A 1 7.08 0.67 31.89
CA MET A 1 7.02 -0.69 32.47
C MET A 1 6.93 -1.65 31.30
N ALA A 2 8.04 -2.27 30.90
CA ALA A 2 8.11 -3.14 29.73
C ALA A 2 7.49 -4.51 30.11
N CYS A 3 6.35 -4.85 29.52
CA CYS A 3 5.75 -6.17 29.67
C CYS A 3 6.49 -7.12 28.71
N THR A 4 7.55 -7.75 29.21
CA THR A 4 8.25 -8.84 28.54
C THR A 4 7.34 -10.07 28.50
N VAL A 5 7.05 -10.57 27.31
CA VAL A 5 6.33 -11.83 27.12
C VAL A 5 7.30 -12.96 27.51
N GLU A 6 7.09 -13.58 28.67
CA GLU A 6 7.84 -14.76 29.09
C GLU A 6 7.34 -16.00 28.31
N PHE A 7 8.27 -16.66 27.63
CA PHE A 7 8.02 -17.89 26.89
C PHE A 7 7.93 -19.07 27.87
N TYR A 8 6.79 -19.77 27.89
CA TYR A 8 6.65 -21.03 28.63
C TYR A 8 6.74 -22.24 27.67
N PRO A 9 7.67 -23.18 27.90
CA PRO A 9 7.70 -24.43 27.17
C PRO A 9 6.54 -25.35 27.62
N LYS A 10 5.73 -25.85 26.67
CA LYS A 10 4.78 -26.93 26.97
C LYS A 10 5.51 -28.28 26.92
N SER A 11 5.35 -29.05 27.99
CA SER A 11 5.86 -30.43 28.12
C SER A 11 5.19 -31.35 27.09
N GLN A 12 6.00 -31.99 26.25
CA GLN A 12 5.57 -32.94 25.22
C GLN A 12 4.95 -34.18 25.86
N ARG A 13 3.70 -34.49 25.49
CA ARG A 13 3.15 -35.84 25.61
C ARG A 13 3.02 -36.41 24.21
N GLY A 14 3.88 -37.37 23.89
CA GLY A 14 3.98 -37.96 22.56
C GLY A 14 2.77 -38.81 22.19
N SER A 15 2.50 -38.87 20.88
CA SER A 15 2.05 -40.06 20.17
C SER A 15 2.32 -39.86 18.69
N GLY A 16 3.15 -40.74 18.13
CA GLY A 16 3.47 -40.75 16.71
C GLY A 16 2.34 -41.34 15.87
N ALA A 17 2.15 -40.76 14.69
CA ALA A 17 1.59 -41.43 13.53
C ALA A 17 2.07 -40.66 12.28
N VAL A 18 3.10 -41.19 11.63
CA VAL A 18 3.53 -40.74 10.30
C VAL A 18 2.55 -41.33 9.30
N SER A 19 1.74 -40.48 8.66
CA SER A 19 0.93 -40.88 7.51
C SER A 19 1.51 -40.24 6.24
N ARG A 20 1.76 -41.12 5.26
CA ARG A 20 2.34 -40.84 3.93
C ARG A 20 1.22 -40.50 2.94
N GLY A 21 1.47 -39.52 2.07
CA GLY A 21 0.65 -39.12 0.92
C GLY A 21 0.43 -37.60 0.95
N SER A 22 0.71 -36.81 -0.07
CA SER A 22 0.81 -37.01 -1.52
C SER A 22 1.87 -36.07 -2.10
N ASP A 23 2.64 -36.54 -3.08
CA ASP A 23 3.60 -35.75 -3.86
C ASP A 23 2.89 -34.68 -4.70
N ALA A 24 2.55 -33.55 -4.08
CA ALA A 24 2.39 -32.29 -4.79
C ALA A 24 3.78 -31.66 -4.93
N SER A 25 4.11 -31.18 -6.12
CA SER A 25 5.41 -30.58 -6.45
C SER A 25 5.80 -29.46 -5.48
N HIS A 26 6.51 -29.82 -4.42
CA HIS A 26 7.00 -28.91 -3.38
C HIS A 26 8.10 -28.01 -3.96
N SER A 27 7.70 -26.83 -4.45
CA SER A 27 8.61 -25.84 -5.05
C SER A 27 9.58 -25.29 -3.99
N GLY A 28 10.86 -25.22 -4.34
CA GLY A 28 11.89 -24.59 -3.50
C GLY A 28 12.36 -25.39 -2.27
N GLY A 29 11.89 -26.63 -2.08
CA GLY A 29 12.28 -27.47 -0.93
C GLY A 29 11.65 -27.06 0.40
N PHE A 30 10.56 -26.29 0.36
CA PHE A 30 9.64 -26.06 1.48
C PHE A 30 8.45 -27.01 1.37
N GLY A 31 7.81 -27.34 2.48
CA GLY A 31 6.67 -28.27 2.49
C GLY A 31 5.33 -27.64 2.12
N VAL A 32 5.32 -26.36 1.73
CA VAL A 32 4.13 -25.55 1.37
C VAL A 32 4.47 -24.64 0.21
N THR A 33 3.50 -24.40 -0.67
CA THR A 33 3.58 -23.48 -1.81
C THR A 33 2.89 -22.14 -1.52
N LEU A 34 3.25 -21.10 -2.27
CA LEU A 34 2.62 -19.78 -2.12
C LEU A 34 1.10 -19.82 -2.41
N GLU A 35 0.66 -20.63 -3.38
CA GLU A 35 -0.76 -20.75 -3.71
C GLU A 35 -1.56 -21.41 -2.57
N GLU A 36 -0.99 -22.42 -1.91
CA GLU A 36 -1.62 -23.03 -0.73
C GLU A 36 -1.75 -22.05 0.45
N LEU A 37 -0.77 -21.14 0.61
CA LEU A 37 -0.84 -20.08 1.62
C LEU A 37 -1.92 -19.05 1.28
N ARG A 38 -2.04 -18.65 0.01
CA ARG A 38 -3.11 -17.74 -0.44
C ARG A 38 -4.49 -18.30 -0.17
N VAL A 39 -4.74 -19.54 -0.59
CA VAL A 39 -6.02 -20.23 -0.33
C VAL A 39 -6.30 -20.31 1.16
N LEU A 40 -5.27 -20.54 1.99
CA LEU A 40 -5.44 -20.57 3.44
C LEU A 40 -5.86 -19.20 4.01
N MET A 41 -5.33 -18.11 3.46
CA MET A 41 -5.56 -16.74 3.92
C MET A 41 -6.95 -16.19 3.53
N GLU A 42 -7.59 -16.77 2.52
CA GLU A 42 -8.98 -16.46 2.16
C GLU A 42 -9.99 -17.01 3.18
N LEU A 43 -9.60 -18.04 3.94
CA LEU A 43 -10.47 -18.69 4.93
C LEU A 43 -10.46 -17.95 6.27
N ARG A 44 -11.56 -18.05 7.02
CA ARG A 44 -11.71 -17.42 8.34
C ARG A 44 -12.25 -18.39 9.38
N GLY A 45 -11.97 -18.12 10.66
CA GLY A 45 -12.58 -18.82 11.79
C GLY A 45 -12.42 -20.34 11.71
N ALA A 46 -13.53 -21.07 11.84
CA ALA A 46 -13.55 -22.52 11.87
C ALA A 46 -13.11 -23.17 10.55
N GLU A 47 -13.38 -22.54 9.40
CA GLU A 47 -12.99 -23.07 8.09
C GLU A 47 -11.46 -23.03 7.92
N ALA A 48 -10.83 -21.93 8.33
CA ALA A 48 -9.37 -21.82 8.36
C ALA A 48 -8.76 -22.86 9.29
N LEU A 49 -9.33 -23.02 10.50
CA LEU A 49 -8.86 -24.02 11.47
C LEU A 49 -8.92 -25.44 10.89
N GLN A 50 -10.03 -25.79 10.24
CA GLN A 50 -10.22 -27.10 9.63
C GLN A 50 -9.23 -27.31 8.49
N LYS A 51 -9.01 -26.30 7.63
CA LYS A 51 -8.01 -26.38 6.57
C LYS A 51 -6.59 -26.60 7.11
N ILE A 52 -6.22 -25.93 8.19
CA ILE A 52 -4.92 -26.10 8.87
C ILE A 52 -4.81 -27.53 9.42
N GLN A 53 -5.86 -28.02 10.08
CA GLN A 53 -5.90 -29.36 10.65
C GLN A 53 -5.76 -30.44 9.58
N ASP A 54 -6.46 -30.30 8.46
CA ASP A 54 -6.48 -31.28 7.38
C ASP A 54 -5.17 -31.28 6.56
N SER A 55 -4.61 -30.09 6.30
CA SER A 55 -3.44 -29.94 5.41
C SER A 55 -2.11 -30.02 6.16
N TYR A 56 -2.07 -29.59 7.42
CA TYR A 56 -0.84 -29.39 8.18
C TYR A 56 -0.84 -30.04 9.57
N ASN A 57 -1.92 -30.74 9.97
CA ASN A 57 -2.16 -31.29 11.32
C ASN A 57 -2.30 -30.25 12.45
N SER A 58 -1.55 -29.15 12.44
CA SER A 58 -1.62 -28.08 13.43
C SER A 58 -0.94 -26.81 12.91
N THR A 59 -1.10 -25.70 13.65
CA THR A 59 -0.34 -24.47 13.42
C THR A 59 1.18 -24.69 13.53
N GLU A 60 1.61 -25.57 14.44
CA GLU A 60 3.00 -26.00 14.59
C GLU A 60 3.47 -26.81 13.37
N GLY A 61 2.61 -27.66 12.82
CA GLY A 61 2.89 -28.43 11.60
C GLY A 61 3.10 -27.52 10.40
N LEU A 62 2.35 -26.41 10.29
CA LEU A 62 2.60 -25.38 9.28
C LEU A 62 3.98 -24.72 9.49
N CYS A 63 4.32 -24.36 10.72
CA CYS A 63 5.64 -23.80 11.04
C CYS A 63 6.77 -24.76 10.63
N GLN A 64 6.62 -26.06 10.90
CA GLN A 64 7.59 -27.07 10.50
C GLN A 64 7.73 -27.19 8.97
N ARG A 65 6.62 -27.12 8.22
CA ARG A 65 6.63 -27.13 6.75
C ARG A 65 7.28 -25.89 6.16
N LEU A 66 7.11 -24.75 6.82
CA LEU A 66 7.80 -23.48 6.52
C LEU A 66 9.24 -23.46 7.05
N LYS A 67 9.74 -24.52 7.71
CA LYS A 67 11.06 -24.60 8.33
C LYS A 67 11.34 -23.46 9.32
N THR A 68 10.34 -23.11 10.11
CA THR A 68 10.39 -22.13 11.19
C THR A 68 10.11 -22.79 12.52
N SER A 69 10.84 -22.39 13.56
CA SER A 69 10.52 -22.76 14.93
C SER A 69 9.55 -21.74 15.54
N PRO A 70 8.44 -22.16 16.15
CA PRO A 70 7.53 -21.24 16.86
C PRO A 70 8.20 -20.43 17.98
N THR A 71 9.25 -20.98 18.60
CA THR A 71 9.96 -20.37 19.74
C THR A 71 11.26 -19.70 19.34
N GLU A 72 12.03 -20.32 18.44
CA GLU A 72 13.35 -19.83 18.03
C GLU A 72 13.27 -18.94 16.77
N GLY A 73 12.12 -18.94 16.10
CA GLY A 73 11.88 -18.19 14.88
C GLY A 73 12.65 -18.75 13.69
N LEU A 74 13.01 -17.86 12.76
CA LEU A 74 13.80 -18.18 11.58
C LEU A 74 15.31 -18.11 11.84
N SER A 75 16.07 -18.91 11.09
CA SER A 75 17.52 -18.69 11.03
C SER A 75 17.84 -17.44 10.21
N ASP A 76 18.66 -16.53 10.72
CA ASP A 76 19.06 -15.29 10.04
C ASP A 76 20.15 -15.51 8.95
N SER A 77 20.13 -16.67 8.29
CA SER A 77 21.06 -16.98 7.21
C SER A 77 20.63 -16.30 5.91
N LEU A 78 21.48 -15.45 5.34
CA LEU A 78 21.18 -14.70 4.11
C LEU A 78 20.70 -15.61 2.96
N ALA A 79 21.37 -16.76 2.76
CA ALA A 79 20.99 -17.72 1.73
C ALA A 79 19.59 -18.33 1.98
N GLY A 80 19.20 -18.52 3.25
CA GLY A 80 17.87 -19.02 3.60
C GLY A 80 16.78 -17.98 3.36
N LEU A 81 17.05 -16.72 3.70
CA LEU A 81 16.13 -15.60 3.48
C LEU A 81 15.95 -15.29 1.99
N GLU A 82 17.05 -15.26 1.21
CA GLU A 82 17.01 -15.03 -0.24
C GLU A 82 16.22 -16.14 -0.95
N LYS A 83 16.45 -17.40 -0.56
CA LYS A 83 15.70 -18.54 -1.11
C LYS A 83 14.19 -18.41 -0.84
N ARG A 84 13.80 -17.93 0.35
CA ARG A 84 12.39 -17.64 0.65
C ARG A 84 11.86 -16.50 -0.21
N GLY A 85 12.62 -15.43 -0.37
CA GLY A 85 12.27 -14.33 -1.26
C GLY A 85 12.05 -14.77 -2.71
N GLN A 86 12.81 -15.74 -3.19
CA GLN A 86 12.63 -16.32 -4.54
C GLN A 86 11.40 -17.22 -4.66
N VAL A 87 11.04 -17.95 -3.60
CA VAL A 87 9.92 -18.91 -3.61
C VAL A 87 8.59 -18.23 -3.30
N PHE A 88 8.58 -17.33 -2.33
CA PHE A 88 7.37 -16.69 -1.79
C PHE A 88 7.26 -15.19 -2.13
N GLY A 89 8.27 -14.58 -2.72
CA GLY A 89 8.27 -13.15 -3.03
C GLY A 89 8.75 -12.26 -1.86
N GLN A 90 8.67 -10.95 -2.08
CA GLN A 90 9.11 -9.93 -1.13
C GLN A 90 7.90 -9.19 -0.53
N ASN A 91 8.00 -8.74 0.72
CA ASN A 91 6.97 -7.96 1.40
C ASN A 91 6.99 -6.48 0.97
N PHE A 92 6.82 -6.22 -0.33
CA PHE A 92 6.87 -4.88 -0.91
C PHE A 92 5.69 -4.64 -1.86
N ILE A 93 4.86 -3.65 -1.53
CA ILE A 93 3.76 -3.22 -2.40
C ILE A 93 4.31 -2.16 -3.36
N PRO A 94 4.30 -2.40 -4.68
CA PRO A 94 4.83 -1.44 -5.63
C PRO A 94 3.99 -0.16 -5.58
N PRO A 95 4.60 1.02 -5.36
CA PRO A 95 3.85 2.27 -5.35
C PRO A 95 3.28 2.56 -6.74
N LYS A 96 2.12 3.23 -6.78
CA LYS A 96 1.52 3.72 -8.03
C LYS A 96 2.56 4.54 -8.81
N LYS A 97 2.64 4.32 -10.13
CA LYS A 97 3.57 5.08 -11.00
C LYS A 97 3.29 6.58 -10.86
N PRO A 98 4.32 7.43 -10.72
CA PRO A 98 4.13 8.87 -10.59
C PRO A 98 3.47 9.42 -11.85
N LYS A 99 2.60 10.43 -11.69
CA LYS A 99 2.09 11.17 -12.84
C LYS A 99 3.27 11.91 -13.50
N THR A 100 3.26 11.93 -14.82
CA THR A 100 4.25 12.72 -15.56
C THR A 100 3.86 14.20 -15.50
N PHE A 101 4.83 15.10 -15.63
CA PHE A 101 4.54 16.53 -15.68
C PHE A 101 3.51 16.88 -16.78
N LEU A 102 3.61 16.26 -17.96
CA LEU A 102 2.65 16.46 -19.04
C LEU A 102 1.25 15.95 -18.70
N GLN A 103 1.15 14.86 -17.94
CA GLN A 103 -0.13 14.36 -17.47
C GLN A 103 -0.78 15.32 -16.47
N LEU A 104 0.02 15.97 -15.60
CA LEU A 104 -0.46 17.01 -14.69
C LEU A 104 -0.87 18.28 -15.44
N VAL A 105 -0.13 18.68 -16.47
CA VAL A 105 -0.52 19.78 -17.36
C VAL A 105 -1.84 19.48 -18.06
N TRP A 106 -2.00 18.25 -18.59
CA TRP A 106 -3.25 17.83 -19.23
C TRP A 106 -4.43 17.83 -18.27
N GLU A 107 -4.22 17.36 -17.04
CA GLU A 107 -5.24 17.37 -15.98
C GLU A 107 -5.60 18.81 -15.56
N ALA A 108 -4.63 19.72 -15.47
CA ALA A 108 -4.87 21.13 -15.21
C ALA A 108 -5.65 21.80 -16.34
N LEU A 109 -5.40 21.44 -17.60
CA LEU A 109 -6.12 21.96 -18.77
C LEU A 109 -7.59 21.50 -18.84
N GLN A 110 -7.98 20.44 -18.10
CA GLN A 110 -9.37 19.96 -18.08
C GLN A 110 -10.29 20.76 -17.14
N ASP A 111 -9.78 21.79 -16.47
CA ASP A 111 -10.62 22.70 -15.69
C ASP A 111 -11.57 23.48 -16.62
N VAL A 112 -12.87 23.35 -16.37
CA VAL A 112 -13.93 24.02 -17.13
C VAL A 112 -13.69 25.53 -17.22
N THR A 113 -13.15 26.14 -16.17
CA THR A 113 -12.84 27.57 -16.16
C THR A 113 -11.70 27.92 -17.12
N LEU A 114 -10.65 27.10 -17.19
CA LEU A 114 -9.54 27.30 -18.13
C LEU A 114 -9.95 27.02 -19.57
N ILE A 115 -10.76 26.00 -19.81
CA ILE A 115 -11.31 25.70 -21.15
C ILE A 115 -12.12 26.87 -21.68
N ILE A 116 -12.96 27.50 -20.85
CA ILE A 116 -13.75 28.68 -21.26
C ILE A 116 -12.81 29.84 -21.62
N LEU A 117 -11.74 30.06 -20.85
CA LEU A 117 -10.76 31.12 -21.12
C LEU A 117 -9.95 30.86 -22.40
N GLU A 118 -9.56 29.61 -22.66
CA GLU A 118 -8.87 29.23 -23.90
C GLU A 118 -9.77 29.42 -25.12
N MET A 119 -11.03 28.97 -25.05
CA MET A 119 -12.00 29.16 -26.13
C MET A 119 -12.23 30.66 -26.40
N ALA A 120 -12.39 31.47 -25.36
CA ALA A 120 -12.52 32.92 -25.49
C ALA A 120 -11.27 33.54 -26.14
N ALA A 121 -10.08 33.15 -25.70
CA ALA A 121 -8.81 33.64 -26.26
C ALA A 121 -8.65 33.27 -27.74
N ILE A 122 -8.99 32.03 -28.12
CA ILE A 122 -8.93 31.56 -29.51
C ILE A 122 -9.93 32.32 -30.38
N ILE A 123 -11.17 32.53 -29.90
CA ILE A 123 -12.18 33.30 -30.63
C ILE A 123 -11.73 34.75 -30.83
N SER A 124 -11.23 35.42 -29.79
CA SER A 124 -10.72 36.79 -29.89
C SER A 124 -9.55 36.91 -30.87
N LEU A 125 -8.63 35.95 -30.84
CA LEU A 125 -7.49 35.91 -31.75
C LEU A 125 -7.94 35.61 -33.20
N ALA A 126 -8.88 34.69 -33.41
CA ALA A 126 -9.42 34.38 -34.73
C ALA A 126 -10.15 35.59 -35.34
N LEU A 127 -10.98 36.30 -34.56
CA LEU A 127 -11.67 37.51 -35.00
C LEU A 127 -10.67 38.63 -35.35
N SER A 128 -9.57 38.74 -34.61
CA SER A 128 -8.50 39.69 -34.94
C SER A 128 -7.83 39.41 -36.29
N PHE A 129 -7.79 38.15 -36.75
CA PHE A 129 -7.22 37.79 -38.06
C PHE A 129 -8.25 37.83 -39.21
N TYR A 130 -9.55 37.75 -38.91
CA TYR A 130 -10.62 37.59 -39.90
C TYR A 130 -11.33 38.89 -40.30
N GLN A 131 -10.77 40.05 -39.95
CA GLN A 131 -11.46 41.34 -40.06
C GLN A 131 -12.00 41.64 -41.47
N PRO A 132 -13.35 41.67 -41.68
CA PRO A 132 -13.92 42.22 -42.89
C PRO A 132 -13.77 43.76 -42.86
N PRO A 133 -13.57 44.42 -44.01
CA PRO A 133 -13.43 45.87 -44.06
C PRO A 133 -14.81 46.52 -43.82
N GLY A 134 -15.02 47.01 -42.60
CA GLY A 134 -16.15 47.86 -42.24
C GLY A 134 -17.21 47.14 -41.40
N GLU A 135 -17.07 47.20 -40.09
CA GLU A 135 -18.15 47.54 -39.15
C GLU A 135 -17.55 47.65 -37.73
N GLU A 136 -17.83 48.79 -37.13
CA GLU A 136 -17.58 49.16 -35.73
C GLU A 136 -18.04 48.07 -34.76
N SER A 137 -17.10 47.25 -34.30
CA SER A 137 -17.36 46.24 -33.28
C SER A 137 -17.34 46.89 -31.89
N GLU A 138 -18.51 47.36 -31.47
CA GLU A 138 -18.85 47.52 -30.05
C GLU A 138 -18.91 46.13 -29.38
N VAL A 139 -17.76 45.51 -29.11
CA VAL A 139 -17.69 44.38 -28.20
C VAL A 139 -17.56 44.93 -26.78
N CYS A 140 -18.59 44.66 -25.99
CA CYS A 140 -18.77 45.01 -24.60
C CYS A 140 -17.60 44.52 -23.73
N GLY A 141 -16.60 45.38 -23.54
CA GLY A 141 -15.40 45.11 -22.75
C GLY A 141 -14.55 46.35 -22.49
N LYS A 142 -15.17 47.53 -22.44
CA LYS A 142 -14.47 48.80 -22.17
C LYS A 142 -14.11 48.89 -20.68
N GLY A 143 -13.05 48.20 -20.29
CA GLY A 143 -12.33 48.43 -19.04
C GLY A 143 -11.56 49.75 -19.13
N THR A 144 -11.87 50.65 -18.20
CA THR A 144 -11.30 51.99 -18.03
C THR A 144 -9.77 52.05 -18.09
N GLY A 145 -9.19 52.88 -18.98
CA GLY A 145 -7.77 53.23 -18.90
C GLY A 145 -7.17 53.95 -20.11
N GLY A 146 -7.46 55.25 -20.26
CA GLY A 146 -6.52 56.29 -20.72
C GLY A 146 -5.75 56.14 -22.04
N ALA A 147 -6.20 56.95 -23.02
CA ALA A 147 -5.43 57.77 -23.96
C ALA A 147 -4.40 57.14 -24.93
N GLU A 148 -4.61 57.52 -26.18
CA GLU A 148 -3.71 57.55 -27.35
C GLU A 148 -3.92 56.45 -28.40
N ASP A 149 -4.32 56.98 -29.56
CA ASP A 149 -4.73 56.46 -30.85
C ASP A 149 -3.51 56.01 -31.67
N GLU A 150 -3.76 55.37 -32.82
CA GLU A 150 -2.83 55.06 -33.92
C GLU A 150 -2.08 53.70 -33.90
N GLY A 151 -2.74 52.63 -33.47
CA GLY A 151 -2.27 51.24 -33.69
C GLY A 151 -3.36 50.17 -33.84
N GLU A 152 -4.61 50.59 -34.05
CA GLU A 152 -5.81 49.80 -33.71
C GLU A 152 -6.02 48.52 -34.56
N ALA A 153 -5.43 48.45 -35.76
CA ALA A 153 -5.46 47.24 -36.59
C ALA A 153 -4.26 46.31 -36.33
N GLU A 154 -3.14 46.81 -35.81
CA GLU A 154 -1.93 46.01 -35.58
C GLU A 154 -1.83 45.47 -34.15
N ALA A 155 -2.66 45.96 -33.23
CA ALA A 155 -2.66 45.54 -31.82
C ALA A 155 -3.78 44.54 -31.45
N GLY A 156 -4.74 44.24 -32.33
CA GLY A 156 -5.87 43.34 -32.00
C GLY A 156 -5.44 41.91 -31.63
N TRP A 157 -4.37 41.40 -32.25
CA TRP A 157 -3.85 40.06 -31.95
C TRP A 157 -3.16 40.02 -30.57
N ILE A 158 -2.71 41.18 -30.07
CA ILE A 158 -2.00 41.31 -28.80
C ILE A 158 -2.93 41.01 -27.62
N GLU A 159 -4.20 41.40 -27.71
CA GLU A 159 -5.19 41.12 -26.65
C GLU A 159 -5.45 39.61 -26.51
N GLY A 160 -5.75 38.92 -27.62
CA GLY A 160 -5.92 37.47 -27.62
C GLY A 160 -4.64 36.73 -27.22
N ALA A 161 -3.48 37.21 -27.68
CA ALA A 161 -2.18 36.64 -27.30
C ALA A 161 -1.86 36.83 -25.81
N ALA A 162 -2.22 37.97 -25.22
CA ALA A 162 -2.00 38.25 -23.80
C ALA A 162 -2.84 37.32 -22.90
N ILE A 163 -4.11 37.06 -23.28
CA ILE A 163 -4.98 36.13 -22.56
C ILE A 163 -4.43 34.70 -22.69
N LEU A 164 -4.04 34.28 -23.88
CA LEU A 164 -3.49 32.94 -24.12
C LEU A 164 -2.17 32.73 -23.35
N LEU A 165 -1.29 33.72 -23.35
CA LEU A 165 -0.05 33.69 -22.57
C LEU A 165 -0.32 33.61 -21.05
N SER A 166 -1.31 34.37 -20.56
CA SER A 166 -1.73 34.34 -19.15
C SER A 166 -2.22 32.95 -18.74
N VAL A 167 -3.08 32.32 -19.55
CA VAL A 167 -3.59 30.96 -19.31
C VAL A 167 -2.45 29.94 -19.29
N ILE A 168 -1.53 29.98 -20.26
CA ILE A 168 -0.36 29.10 -20.29
C ILE A 168 0.47 29.25 -19.01
N CYS A 169 0.74 30.49 -18.59
CA CYS A 169 1.49 30.75 -17.35
C CYS A 169 0.79 30.15 -16.13
N VAL A 170 -0.53 30.34 -16.01
CA VAL A 170 -1.32 29.77 -14.90
C VAL A 170 -1.26 28.24 -14.91
N VAL A 171 -1.46 27.60 -16.06
CA VAL A 171 -1.40 26.13 -16.21
C VAL A 171 -0.01 25.61 -15.81
N LEU A 172 1.06 26.26 -16.26
CA LEU A 172 2.43 25.87 -15.90
C LEU A 172 2.69 26.01 -14.40
N VAL A 173 2.25 27.09 -13.76
CA VAL A 173 2.40 27.29 -12.31
C VAL A 173 1.59 26.25 -11.55
N THR A 174 0.36 25.95 -11.97
CA THR A 174 -0.50 24.92 -11.36
C THR A 174 0.14 23.53 -11.48
N ALA A 175 0.55 23.14 -12.69
CA ALA A 175 1.22 21.86 -12.92
C ALA A 175 2.53 21.73 -12.15
N PHE A 176 3.32 22.82 -12.05
CA PHE A 176 4.54 22.83 -11.25
C PHE A 176 4.27 22.69 -9.75
N ASN A 177 3.25 23.35 -9.24
CA ASN A 177 2.82 23.24 -7.85
C ASN A 177 2.37 21.82 -7.54
N ASP A 178 1.56 21.21 -8.39
CA ASP A 178 1.06 19.85 -8.19
C ASP A 178 2.17 18.81 -8.34
N TRP A 179 3.09 18.98 -9.28
CA TRP A 179 4.28 18.13 -9.40
C TRP A 179 5.17 18.22 -8.14
N SER A 180 5.35 19.43 -7.60
CA SER A 180 6.11 19.64 -6.37
C SER A 180 5.44 18.98 -5.16
N LYS A 181 4.11 19.10 -5.03
CA LYS A 181 3.33 18.41 -3.99
C LYS A 181 3.47 16.89 -4.13
N GLU A 182 3.27 16.33 -5.31
CA GLU A 182 3.36 14.88 -5.54
C GLU A 182 4.76 14.36 -5.19
N LYS A 183 5.82 15.09 -5.57
CA LYS A 183 7.20 14.73 -5.23
C LYS A 183 7.43 14.73 -3.71
N GLN A 184 6.89 15.70 -2.99
CA GLN A 184 7.01 15.78 -1.52
C GLN A 184 6.25 14.66 -0.82
N PHE A 185 5.00 14.39 -1.22
CA PHE A 185 4.21 13.28 -0.69
C PHE A 185 4.92 11.94 -0.88
N ARG A 186 5.50 11.71 -2.07
CA ARG A 186 6.27 10.47 -2.35
C ARG A 186 7.52 10.37 -1.48
N GLY A 187 8.22 11.48 -1.26
CA GLY A 187 9.39 11.51 -0.38
C GLY A 187 9.06 11.18 1.07
N LEU A 188 7.92 11.67 1.57
CA LEU A 188 7.42 11.34 2.90
C LEU A 188 6.99 9.88 2.99
N GLN A 189 6.21 9.40 2.02
CA GLN A 189 5.74 8.01 1.98
C GLN A 189 6.91 7.02 1.95
N SER A 190 7.89 7.26 1.08
CA SER A 190 9.08 6.41 0.99
C SER A 190 9.91 6.39 2.28
N ARG A 191 9.98 7.51 3.01
CA ARG A 191 10.67 7.55 4.30
C ARG A 191 9.91 6.81 5.38
N ILE A 192 8.59 7.00 5.45
CA ILE A 192 7.72 6.31 6.41
C ILE A 192 7.80 4.80 6.20
N GLU A 193 7.70 4.32 4.95
CA GLU A 193 7.80 2.90 4.62
C GLU A 193 9.16 2.29 5.00
N GLN A 194 10.27 3.04 4.83
CA GLN A 194 11.61 2.58 5.21
C GLN A 194 11.88 2.63 6.71
N GLU A 195 11.22 3.54 7.44
CA GLU A 195 11.39 3.70 8.89
C GLU A 195 10.52 2.75 9.71
N GLN A 196 9.46 2.18 9.12
CA GLN A 196 8.63 1.19 9.80
C GLN A 196 9.42 -0.10 10.04
N ARG A 197 9.71 -0.34 11.32
CA ARG A 197 10.36 -1.55 11.81
C ARG A 197 9.40 -2.37 12.65
N PHE A 198 9.53 -3.69 12.54
CA PHE A 198 8.73 -4.64 13.28
C PHE A 198 9.63 -5.63 14.04
N ALA A 199 9.17 -6.06 15.21
CA ALA A 199 9.88 -7.03 16.02
C ALA A 199 9.60 -8.45 15.51
N VAL A 200 10.66 -9.17 15.12
CA VAL A 200 10.60 -10.58 14.74
C VAL A 200 11.56 -11.41 15.58
N VAL A 201 11.26 -12.69 15.74
CA VAL A 201 12.16 -13.67 16.36
C VAL A 201 12.99 -14.32 15.26
N ARG A 202 14.32 -14.16 15.33
CA ARG A 202 15.28 -14.90 14.51
C ARG A 202 16.44 -15.39 15.37
N ASN A 203 16.88 -16.64 15.18
CA ASN A 203 17.90 -17.30 16.01
C ASN A 203 17.65 -17.13 17.52
N SER A 204 16.41 -17.31 17.96
CA SER A 204 15.97 -17.15 19.36
C SER A 204 16.13 -15.74 19.95
N ASN A 205 16.41 -14.73 19.11
CA ASN A 205 16.54 -13.34 19.51
C ASN A 205 15.44 -12.49 18.89
N VAL A 206 14.88 -11.57 19.66
CA VAL A 206 13.94 -10.58 19.15
C VAL A 206 14.73 -9.44 18.51
N ILE A 207 14.62 -9.29 17.20
CA ILE A 207 15.29 -8.26 16.41
C ILE A 207 14.26 -7.35 15.73
N GLN A 208 14.62 -6.08 15.54
CA GLN A 208 13.80 -5.10 14.83
C GLN A 208 14.27 -5.00 13.38
N ILE A 209 13.47 -5.50 12.44
CA ILE A 209 13.77 -5.46 11.00
C ILE A 209 12.80 -4.52 10.27
N PRO A 210 13.22 -3.89 9.16
CA PRO A 210 12.30 -3.16 8.29
C PRO A 210 11.17 -4.08 7.78
N VAL A 211 9.96 -3.53 7.63
CA VAL A 211 8.81 -4.30 7.11
C VAL A 211 9.08 -4.90 5.73
N ALA A 212 9.83 -4.19 4.88
CA ALA A 212 10.22 -4.65 3.55
C ALA A 212 11.12 -5.91 3.55
N ASP A 213 11.86 -6.15 4.64
CA ASP A 213 12.79 -7.29 4.78
C ASP A 213 12.15 -8.50 5.46
N MET A 214 10.86 -8.40 5.83
CA MET A 214 10.09 -9.50 6.40
C MET A 214 9.83 -10.55 5.33
N VAL A 215 9.95 -11.82 5.71
CA VAL A 215 9.75 -12.96 4.82
C VAL A 215 8.72 -13.95 5.37
N VAL A 216 8.14 -14.73 4.47
CA VAL A 216 7.25 -15.83 4.83
C VAL A 216 7.99 -16.83 5.73
N GLY A 217 7.41 -17.09 6.90
CA GLY A 217 8.07 -17.86 7.93
C GLY A 217 8.63 -17.03 9.09
N ASP A 218 8.64 -15.69 9.05
CA ASP A 218 9.01 -14.88 10.22
C ASP A 218 7.98 -15.00 11.34
N VAL A 219 8.46 -15.16 12.58
CA VAL A 219 7.62 -15.09 13.79
C VAL A 219 7.66 -13.66 14.30
N ALA A 220 6.59 -12.91 14.07
CA ALA A 220 6.46 -11.53 14.48
C ALA A 220 5.92 -11.43 15.91
N GLN A 221 6.56 -10.59 16.73
CA GLN A 221 6.06 -10.23 18.05
C GLN A 221 5.26 -8.92 17.93
N VAL A 222 3.95 -9.09 17.93
CA VAL A 222 2.97 -8.03 17.79
C VAL A 222 2.67 -7.44 19.17
N LYS A 223 2.64 -6.11 19.29
CA LYS A 223 2.28 -5.39 20.53
C LYS A 223 0.95 -4.65 20.38
N TYR A 224 0.44 -4.18 21.52
CA TYR A 224 -0.73 -3.30 21.55
C TYR A 224 -0.53 -2.09 20.64
N GLY A 225 -1.45 -1.92 19.70
CA GLY A 225 -1.53 -0.74 18.83
C GLY A 225 -0.58 -0.77 17.62
N ASP A 226 0.17 -1.86 17.41
CA ASP A 226 0.95 -2.05 16.19
C ASP A 226 0.03 -2.19 14.97
N LEU A 227 0.51 -1.85 13.77
CA LEU A 227 -0.17 -2.21 12.53
C LEU A 227 0.41 -3.52 12.03
N LEU A 228 -0.43 -4.52 11.73
CA LEU A 228 0.08 -5.80 11.24
C LEU A 228 0.73 -5.62 9.85
N PRO A 229 2.03 -5.94 9.68
CA PRO A 229 2.77 -5.65 8.46
C PRO A 229 2.48 -6.62 7.31
N ALA A 230 1.92 -7.80 7.62
CA ALA A 230 1.53 -8.84 6.69
C ALA A 230 0.46 -9.72 7.35
N ASP A 231 -0.23 -10.51 6.54
CA ASP A 231 -1.17 -11.52 7.01
C ASP A 231 -0.42 -12.66 7.70
N GLY A 232 -1.05 -13.30 8.68
CA GLY A 232 -0.40 -14.33 9.46
C GLY A 232 -1.32 -15.21 10.30
N ILE A 233 -0.72 -16.17 10.98
CA ILE A 233 -1.39 -17.08 11.90
C ILE A 233 -0.96 -16.78 13.33
N LEU A 234 -1.92 -16.64 14.23
CA LEU A 234 -1.69 -16.61 15.66
C LEU A 234 -1.08 -17.94 16.12
N ILE A 235 0.18 -17.91 16.55
CA ILE A 235 0.86 -19.05 17.17
C ILE A 235 0.56 -19.07 18.67
N GLN A 236 0.67 -17.90 19.31
CA GLN A 236 0.52 -17.76 20.75
C GLN A 236 0.01 -16.36 21.11
N GLY A 237 -0.96 -16.28 22.01
CA GLY A 237 -1.49 -15.02 22.53
C GLY A 237 -2.55 -15.30 23.58
N ASN A 238 -2.76 -14.34 24.48
CA ASN A 238 -3.81 -14.44 25.50
C ASN A 238 -4.86 -13.36 25.26
N ASP A 239 -6.12 -13.77 25.10
CA ASP A 239 -7.27 -12.88 24.87
C ASP A 239 -7.09 -11.84 23.73
N LEU A 240 -6.36 -12.20 22.67
CA LEU A 240 -6.07 -11.29 21.57
C LEU A 240 -7.37 -10.72 20.99
N LYS A 241 -7.50 -9.40 21.06
CA LYS A 241 -8.58 -8.64 20.42
C LYS A 241 -7.99 -7.82 19.30
N ILE A 242 -8.73 -7.69 18.22
CA ILE A 242 -8.29 -6.94 17.05
C ILE A 242 -9.41 -6.01 16.63
N ASP A 243 -9.01 -4.81 16.25
CA ASP A 243 -9.87 -3.84 15.59
C ASP A 243 -9.89 -4.14 14.09
N GLU A 244 -11.03 -4.61 13.60
CA GLU A 244 -11.28 -4.91 12.18
C GLU A 244 -12.05 -3.79 11.46
N SER A 245 -12.20 -2.62 12.09
CA SER A 245 -12.93 -1.48 11.51
C SER A 245 -12.39 -1.02 10.16
N SER A 246 -11.08 -1.18 9.93
CA SER A 246 -10.45 -0.84 8.65
C SER A 246 -10.88 -1.78 7.51
N LEU A 247 -11.34 -2.99 7.82
CA LEU A 247 -11.76 -3.99 6.83
C LEU A 247 -13.28 -4.12 6.71
N THR A 248 -13.99 -4.16 7.85
CA THR A 248 -15.44 -4.41 7.88
C THR A 248 -16.27 -3.13 7.99
N GLY A 249 -15.65 -2.01 8.42
CA GLY A 249 -16.36 -0.78 8.78
C GLY A 249 -17.06 -0.86 10.14
N GLU A 250 -17.04 -2.01 10.82
CA GLU A 250 -17.61 -2.19 12.16
C GLU A 250 -16.52 -1.97 13.21
N SER A 251 -16.76 -1.10 14.19
CA SER A 251 -15.82 -0.81 15.28
C SER A 251 -15.77 -1.89 16.37
N ASP A 252 -16.39 -3.04 16.13
CA ASP A 252 -16.47 -4.11 17.10
C ASP A 252 -15.18 -4.92 17.16
N HIS A 253 -14.75 -5.20 18.38
CA HIS A 253 -13.51 -5.92 18.63
C HIS A 253 -13.70 -7.42 18.41
N VAL A 254 -12.95 -7.99 17.47
CA VAL A 254 -12.97 -9.41 17.18
C VAL A 254 -11.94 -10.14 18.04
N ARG A 255 -12.37 -11.20 18.74
CA ARG A 255 -11.48 -12.05 19.54
C ARG A 255 -10.84 -13.10 18.65
N LYS A 256 -9.50 -13.15 18.64
CA LYS A 256 -8.71 -14.16 17.96
C LYS A 256 -8.12 -15.13 18.96
N SER A 257 -8.12 -16.41 18.60
CA SER A 257 -7.55 -17.48 19.43
C SER A 257 -7.10 -18.62 18.54
N VAL A 258 -6.05 -19.31 18.97
CA VAL A 258 -5.45 -20.42 18.22
C VAL A 258 -6.48 -21.50 17.90
N ASP A 259 -7.45 -21.73 18.80
CA ASP A 259 -8.43 -22.82 18.70
C ASP A 259 -9.75 -22.44 17.99
N LYS A 260 -9.98 -21.16 17.68
CA LYS A 260 -11.25 -20.72 17.04
C LYS A 260 -11.06 -19.89 15.79
N ASP A 261 -10.13 -18.94 15.83
CA ASP A 261 -9.87 -18.03 14.72
C ASP A 261 -8.42 -17.56 14.80
N PRO A 262 -7.49 -18.35 14.24
CA PRO A 262 -6.07 -18.04 14.28
C PRO A 262 -5.64 -17.08 13.17
N MET A 263 -6.52 -16.68 12.26
CA MET A 263 -6.17 -15.84 11.11
C MET A 263 -6.07 -14.36 11.46
N LEU A 264 -4.99 -13.75 11.01
CA LEU A 264 -4.66 -12.34 11.20
C LEU A 264 -4.37 -11.72 9.83
N LEU A 265 -4.92 -10.54 9.59
CA LEU A 265 -4.75 -9.84 8.32
C LEU A 265 -3.82 -8.65 8.47
N SER A 266 -3.14 -8.29 7.38
CA SER A 266 -2.42 -7.05 7.24
C SER A 266 -3.36 -5.87 7.48
N ASP A 267 -2.81 -4.78 8.01
CA ASP A 267 -3.51 -3.52 8.30
C ASP A 267 -4.53 -3.58 9.46
N LEU A 268 -4.68 -4.71 10.15
CA LEU A 268 -5.43 -4.76 11.39
C LEU A 268 -4.63 -4.29 12.59
N LYS A 269 -5.32 -3.76 13.59
CA LYS A 269 -4.72 -3.23 14.83
C LYS A 269 -4.99 -4.16 16.02
N PRO A 270 -3.98 -4.82 16.59
CA PRO A 270 -4.10 -5.66 17.76
C PRO A 270 -4.21 -4.82 19.03
N LEU A 271 -5.06 -5.29 19.93
CA LEU A 271 -5.34 -4.69 21.23
C LEU A 271 -4.73 -5.49 22.39
N ILE A 272 -3.99 -6.56 22.09
CA ILE A 272 -3.13 -7.30 23.03
C ILE A 272 -1.90 -7.82 22.24
N SER A 273 -0.77 -8.03 22.91
CA SER A 273 0.42 -8.60 22.29
C SER A 273 0.27 -10.09 21.92
N ALA A 274 0.84 -10.50 20.78
CA ALA A 274 0.77 -11.86 20.27
C ALA A 274 2.00 -12.24 19.45
N ALA A 275 2.27 -13.54 19.33
CA ALA A 275 3.23 -14.09 18.39
C ALA A 275 2.51 -14.60 17.13
N VAL A 276 2.93 -14.09 15.97
CA VAL A 276 2.25 -14.30 14.70
C VAL A 276 3.22 -14.84 13.66
N GLN A 277 2.83 -15.92 12.99
CA GLN A 277 3.55 -16.46 11.86
C GLN A 277 3.16 -15.70 10.59
N LEU A 278 4.09 -14.96 9.98
CA LEU A 278 3.78 -14.25 8.73
C LEU A 278 3.73 -15.19 7.53
N LEU A 279 2.69 -15.01 6.72
CA LEU A 279 2.38 -15.87 5.58
C LEU A 279 2.50 -15.16 4.23
N ASP A 280 1.87 -13.99 4.05
CA ASP A 280 1.94 -13.17 2.83
C ASP A 280 1.27 -11.81 3.14
N ARG A 281 1.42 -10.79 2.29
CA ARG A 281 0.71 -9.50 2.39
C ARG A 281 -0.20 -9.33 1.18
N GLN A 282 -1.42 -9.85 1.22
CA GLN A 282 -2.33 -9.84 0.07
C GLN A 282 -3.37 -8.70 0.14
N HIS A 283 -3.92 -8.40 1.32
CA HIS A 283 -5.09 -7.53 1.41
C HIS A 283 -4.82 -6.02 1.30
N SER A 284 -3.58 -5.59 1.54
CA SER A 284 -3.19 -4.17 1.51
C SER A 284 -3.02 -3.61 0.08
N ALA A 285 -2.94 -4.45 -0.96
CA ALA A 285 -2.72 -4.02 -2.35
C ALA A 285 -4.02 -3.67 -3.12
N ALA A 286 -5.19 -3.89 -2.53
CA ALA A 286 -6.49 -3.78 -3.21
C ALA A 286 -7.30 -2.52 -2.85
N ALA A 287 -6.77 -1.62 -2.02
CA ALA A 287 -7.43 -0.38 -1.58
C ALA A 287 -6.83 0.87 -2.22
#